data_AF-A0A1Y5DN46-F1
#
_entry.id   AF-A0A1Y5DN46-F1
#
_cell.length_a   1.000
_cell.length_b   1.000
_cell.length_c   1.000
_cell.angle_alpha   90.00
_cell.angle_beta   90.00
_cell.angle_gamma   90.00
#
_symmetry.space_group_name_H-M   'P 1'
#
loop_
_entity.id
_entity.type
_entity.pdbx_description
1 polymer ?
#
loop_
_entity_poly.entity_id
_entity_poly.type
_entity_poly.pdbx_seq_one_letter_code
_entity_poly.pdbx_strand_id
1 'polypeptide(L)'
;MSNTKRDLPKLGFLYLDYVLRFFDHSNFKGWPDKIETVTYHWKNDKERFIKEVKNKNIDILIGNIPATAYETFREIAKALPDVRFVPSLETQFPNKSKENVTLFCEKHDLSIPKTKIFYNKEEGYSYLKNKATYPQIIKKSYGPSNYGGYYVHKVDNFKEAKTLLEKEKYNPIYTQNGIDLKYSGDLRVMLIGHKPVCAFWRFSGKGEWITNTSQGGTMSYENVPMSSLELAVKASKAAKAEYWACDIAIDAKTDKPYILECATAFAAFPYIRDWICQYLMWDFSNGYFSKPHVPLFSWEELGKINSDLLRTMRHIGFSSYQPSYDGAFFTNNKEGIFDMEKAELSELSDYPEEFSFDMLKQRMKIEELNAKETEEDLEIQKINFNHASLTDLMTLYAMEEDLALEINDFAKEVTITDSSDLLDLESINEQMLKSWDDAIEDMRIDLNSSDIDILTTIKGVGKKLAKQILEYKNDIGDFNHINQLKDIDGIGLKKFDELSLRFKV
;
A
#
# COMPACT_ATOMS: atom_id res chain seq x y z
N MET A 1 -32.75 14.32 12.96
CA MET A 1 -32.35 14.05 11.56
C MET A 1 -33.61 13.89 10.73
N SER A 2 -33.79 14.72 9.70
CA SER A 2 -35.01 14.74 8.88
C SER A 2 -35.16 13.43 8.11
N ASN A 3 -36.29 12.75 8.35
CA ASN A 3 -36.65 11.43 7.83
C ASN A 3 -37.13 11.48 6.36
N THR A 4 -36.43 12.23 5.50
CA THR A 4 -36.68 12.23 4.06
C THR A 4 -35.89 11.07 3.46
N LYS A 5 -36.60 10.01 3.07
CA LYS A 5 -36.04 8.85 2.36
C LYS A 5 -35.31 9.37 1.11
N ARG A 6 -33.97 9.45 1.17
CA ARG A 6 -33.16 9.78 -0.02
C ARG A 6 -33.30 8.65 -1.02
N ASP A 7 -33.39 9.01 -2.29
CA ASP A 7 -33.52 8.06 -3.40
C ASP A 7 -32.16 7.36 -3.59
N LEU A 8 -32.07 6.10 -3.15
CA LEU A 8 -30.88 5.27 -3.32
C LEU A 8 -30.99 4.50 -4.63
N PRO A 9 -29.88 4.24 -5.33
CA PRO A 9 -29.92 3.48 -6.58
C PRO A 9 -30.39 2.05 -6.35
N LYS A 10 -31.16 1.51 -7.29
CA LYS A 10 -31.59 0.12 -7.25
C LYS A 10 -30.44 -0.81 -7.61
N LEU A 11 -29.95 -1.54 -6.63
CA LEU A 11 -28.84 -2.48 -6.79
C LEU A 11 -29.30 -3.83 -7.34
N GLY A 12 -28.44 -4.46 -8.15
CA GLY A 12 -28.61 -5.81 -8.62
C GLY A 12 -27.31 -6.62 -8.51
N PHE A 13 -27.38 -7.85 -8.02
CA PHE A 13 -26.28 -8.80 -8.13
C PHE A 13 -26.30 -9.52 -9.46
N LEU A 14 -25.15 -9.52 -10.14
CA LEU A 14 -24.88 -10.31 -11.33
C LEU A 14 -24.28 -11.66 -10.93
N TYR A 15 -25.01 -12.73 -11.18
CA TYR A 15 -24.50 -14.10 -11.10
C TYR A 15 -24.40 -14.74 -12.47
N LEU A 16 -23.54 -15.75 -12.58
CA LEU A 16 -23.40 -16.59 -13.76
C LEU A 16 -23.49 -18.04 -13.32
N ASP A 17 -24.13 -18.88 -14.13
CA ASP A 17 -24.22 -20.31 -13.81
C ASP A 17 -22.83 -20.94 -13.65
N TYR A 18 -22.67 -21.82 -12.66
CA TYR A 18 -21.41 -22.53 -12.39
C TYR A 18 -20.20 -21.63 -12.09
N VAL A 19 -20.43 -20.34 -11.77
CA VAL A 19 -19.39 -19.42 -11.31
C VAL A 19 -19.64 -19.11 -9.83
N LEU A 20 -18.56 -19.15 -9.03
CA LEU A 20 -18.62 -18.81 -7.61
C LEU A 20 -19.04 -17.36 -7.42
N ARG A 21 -19.99 -17.14 -6.50
CA ARG A 21 -20.46 -15.80 -6.14
C ARG A 21 -19.37 -15.07 -5.38
N PHE A 22 -19.00 -13.89 -5.86
CA PHE A 22 -18.02 -13.06 -5.18
C PHE A 22 -18.65 -12.32 -3.99
N PHE A 23 -19.82 -11.71 -4.23
CA PHE A 23 -20.65 -11.04 -3.23
C PHE A 23 -21.96 -11.77 -2.99
N ASP A 24 -22.51 -11.60 -1.80
CA ASP A 24 -23.83 -12.07 -1.39
C ASP A 24 -24.55 -10.95 -0.61
N HIS A 25 -25.86 -11.11 -0.36
CA HIS A 25 -26.68 -10.15 0.37
C HIS A 25 -26.11 -9.83 1.75
N SER A 26 -25.49 -10.82 2.41
CA SER A 26 -24.85 -10.63 3.73
C SER A 26 -23.74 -9.57 3.74
N ASN A 27 -23.11 -9.28 2.59
CA ASN A 27 -22.03 -8.29 2.51
C ASN A 27 -22.56 -6.84 2.51
N PHE A 28 -23.78 -6.60 2.04
CA PHE A 28 -24.41 -5.26 1.98
C PHE A 28 -25.24 -4.96 3.23
N LYS A 29 -24.67 -5.24 4.40
CA LYS A 29 -25.35 -5.07 5.69
C LYS A 29 -25.70 -3.59 5.93
N GLY A 30 -26.99 -3.30 6.09
CA GLY A 30 -27.49 -1.95 6.35
C GLY A 30 -28.06 -1.22 5.13
N TRP A 31 -27.95 -1.80 3.92
CA TRP A 31 -28.65 -1.28 2.75
C TRP A 31 -30.17 -1.44 2.93
N PRO A 32 -30.98 -0.36 2.83
CA PRO A 32 -32.39 -0.40 3.25
C PRO A 32 -33.33 -1.02 2.22
N ASP A 33 -33.00 -0.91 0.92
CA ASP A 33 -33.85 -1.40 -0.17
C ASP A 33 -33.47 -2.82 -0.59
N LYS A 34 -34.39 -3.54 -1.22
CA LYS A 34 -34.12 -4.89 -1.71
C LYS A 34 -33.10 -4.85 -2.85
N ILE A 35 -32.00 -5.59 -2.71
CA ILE A 35 -31.04 -5.84 -3.80
C ILE A 35 -31.61 -6.95 -4.69
N GLU A 36 -31.77 -6.67 -5.99
CA GLU A 36 -32.24 -7.67 -6.94
C GLU A 36 -31.13 -8.67 -7.30
N THR A 37 -31.49 -9.84 -7.82
CA THR A 37 -30.53 -10.81 -8.37
C THR A 37 -30.88 -11.08 -9.82
N VAL A 38 -29.89 -11.08 -10.70
CA VAL A 38 -30.02 -11.51 -12.10
C VAL A 38 -28.93 -12.52 -12.41
N THR A 39 -29.31 -13.63 -13.04
CA THR A 39 -28.39 -14.72 -13.36
C THR A 39 -28.26 -14.85 -14.87
N TYR A 40 -27.05 -14.71 -15.39
CA TYR A 40 -26.73 -15.00 -16.78
C TYR A 40 -26.51 -16.51 -16.97
N HIS A 41 -27.31 -17.11 -17.85
CA HIS A 41 -27.17 -18.49 -18.27
C HIS A 41 -26.27 -18.56 -19.50
N TRP A 42 -25.34 -19.51 -19.54
CA TRP A 42 -24.40 -19.59 -20.66
C TRP A 42 -25.11 -19.86 -22.00
N LYS A 43 -24.42 -19.54 -23.11
CA LYS A 43 -24.90 -19.64 -24.52
C LYS A 43 -25.69 -18.39 -24.95
N ASN A 44 -26.92 -18.54 -25.45
CA ASN A 44 -27.67 -17.51 -26.17
C ASN A 44 -28.63 -16.71 -25.27
N ASP A 45 -28.14 -16.27 -24.12
CA ASP A 45 -29.00 -15.75 -23.05
C ASP A 45 -28.99 -14.22 -22.92
N LYS A 46 -28.16 -13.57 -23.73
CA LYS A 46 -27.95 -12.11 -23.77
C LYS A 46 -29.25 -11.31 -23.76
N GLU A 47 -30.19 -11.64 -24.66
CA GLU A 47 -31.44 -10.88 -24.83
C GLU A 47 -32.37 -10.99 -23.63
N ARG A 48 -32.53 -12.21 -23.09
CA ARG A 48 -33.30 -12.48 -21.88
C ARG A 48 -32.69 -11.75 -20.69
N PHE A 49 -31.37 -11.79 -20.54
CA PHE A 49 -30.65 -11.11 -19.47
C PHE A 49 -30.88 -9.59 -19.51
N ILE A 50 -30.69 -8.96 -20.68
CA ILE A 50 -30.93 -7.51 -20.85
C ILE A 50 -32.37 -7.14 -20.50
N LYS A 51 -33.35 -7.95 -20.95
CA LYS A 51 -34.77 -7.72 -20.65
C LYS A 51 -35.05 -7.84 -19.15
N GLU A 52 -34.44 -8.81 -18.47
CA GLU A 52 -34.59 -8.98 -17.03
C GLU A 52 -34.03 -7.77 -16.25
N VAL A 53 -32.84 -7.29 -16.61
CA VAL A 53 -32.23 -6.11 -15.98
C VAL A 53 -33.11 -4.87 -16.15
N LYS A 54 -33.61 -4.62 -17.38
CA LYS A 54 -34.52 -3.50 -17.65
C LYS A 54 -35.84 -3.63 -16.88
N ASN A 55 -36.46 -4.80 -16.88
CA ASN A 55 -37.73 -5.03 -16.17
C ASN A 55 -37.60 -4.82 -14.66
N LYS A 56 -36.43 -5.11 -14.09
CA LYS A 56 -36.15 -4.88 -12.67
C LYS A 56 -35.75 -3.45 -12.36
N ASN A 57 -35.57 -2.57 -13.36
CA ASN A 57 -35.09 -1.19 -13.20
C ASN A 57 -33.81 -1.11 -12.35
N ILE A 58 -32.82 -1.95 -12.63
CA ILE A 58 -31.55 -1.96 -11.90
C ILE A 58 -30.68 -0.80 -12.40
N ASP A 59 -30.21 0.05 -11.48
CA ASP A 59 -29.31 1.17 -11.78
C ASP A 59 -27.84 0.75 -11.71
N ILE A 60 -27.51 -0.12 -10.75
CA ILE A 60 -26.13 -0.58 -10.51
C ILE A 60 -26.10 -2.10 -10.46
N LEU A 61 -25.30 -2.69 -11.34
CA LEU A 61 -25.12 -4.13 -11.44
C LEU A 61 -23.74 -4.56 -10.93
N ILE A 62 -23.73 -5.35 -9.86
CA ILE A 62 -22.54 -5.70 -9.09
C ILE A 62 -22.21 -7.17 -9.33
N GLY A 63 -21.04 -7.43 -9.90
CA GLY A 63 -20.55 -8.79 -10.08
C GLY A 63 -19.36 -8.88 -11.04
N ASN A 64 -18.45 -9.79 -10.72
CA ASN A 64 -17.29 -10.05 -11.55
C ASN A 64 -17.67 -10.88 -12.78
N ILE A 65 -17.17 -10.46 -13.94
CA ILE A 65 -17.40 -11.12 -15.22
C ILE A 65 -16.16 -11.95 -15.56
N PRO A 66 -16.29 -13.26 -15.77
CA PRO A 66 -15.15 -14.09 -16.15
C PRO A 66 -14.65 -13.72 -17.56
N ALA A 67 -13.37 -13.95 -17.81
CA ALA A 67 -12.72 -13.65 -19.09
C ALA A 67 -13.46 -14.23 -20.30
N THR A 68 -14.06 -15.42 -20.18
CA THR A 68 -14.82 -16.10 -21.24
C THR A 68 -16.12 -15.38 -21.61
N ALA A 69 -16.71 -14.62 -20.69
CA ALA A 69 -17.95 -13.88 -20.92
C ALA A 69 -17.70 -12.39 -21.26
N TYR A 70 -16.45 -11.94 -21.23
CA TYR A 70 -16.10 -10.52 -21.34
C TYR A 70 -16.68 -9.84 -22.60
N GLU A 71 -16.50 -10.44 -23.79
CA GLU A 71 -17.02 -9.84 -25.03
C GLU A 71 -18.56 -9.81 -25.06
N THR A 72 -19.21 -10.85 -24.56
CA THR A 72 -20.67 -10.88 -24.43
C THR A 72 -21.17 -9.76 -23.51
N PHE A 73 -20.50 -9.56 -22.38
CA PHE A 73 -20.88 -8.49 -21.46
C PHE A 73 -20.52 -7.09 -21.93
N ARG A 74 -19.54 -6.93 -22.83
CA ARG A 74 -19.33 -5.65 -23.53
C ARG A 74 -20.53 -5.30 -24.42
N GLU A 75 -21.13 -6.27 -25.08
CA GLU A 75 -22.35 -6.06 -25.86
C GLU A 75 -23.56 -5.78 -24.96
N ILE A 76 -23.70 -6.51 -23.85
CA ILE A 76 -24.75 -6.28 -22.84
C ILE A 76 -24.64 -4.87 -22.26
N ALA A 77 -23.44 -4.44 -21.85
CA ALA A 77 -23.21 -3.11 -21.30
C ALA A 77 -23.55 -2.00 -22.31
N LYS A 78 -23.24 -2.20 -23.60
CA LYS A 78 -23.67 -1.27 -24.66
C LYS A 78 -25.19 -1.19 -24.82
N ALA A 79 -25.91 -2.28 -24.58
CA ALA A 79 -27.37 -2.32 -24.65
C ALA A 79 -28.08 -1.78 -23.38
N LEU A 80 -27.30 -1.52 -22.32
CA LEU A 80 -27.71 -1.03 -21.01
C LEU A 80 -26.89 0.23 -20.62
N PRO A 81 -26.95 1.33 -21.39
CA PRO A 81 -26.09 2.49 -21.19
C PRO A 81 -26.30 3.20 -19.85
N ASP A 82 -27.52 3.11 -19.30
CA ASP A 82 -27.89 3.76 -18.03
C ASP A 82 -27.56 2.90 -16.81
N VAL A 83 -27.07 1.67 -17.00
CA VAL A 83 -26.73 0.74 -15.91
C VAL A 83 -25.23 0.79 -15.64
N ARG A 84 -24.85 1.13 -14.40
CA ARG A 84 -23.46 1.10 -13.96
C ARG A 84 -23.04 -0.33 -13.62
N PHE A 85 -22.06 -0.88 -14.34
CA PHE A 85 -21.43 -2.15 -14.01
C PHE A 85 -20.32 -1.93 -12.98
N VAL A 86 -20.32 -2.71 -11.90
CA VAL A 86 -19.30 -2.66 -10.85
C VAL A 86 -18.69 -4.05 -10.64
N PRO A 87 -17.41 -4.25 -10.98
CA PRO A 87 -16.50 -3.28 -11.58
C PRO A 87 -16.87 -3.00 -13.04
N SER A 88 -16.44 -1.87 -13.58
CA SER A 88 -16.71 -1.56 -14.99
C SER A 88 -16.04 -2.56 -15.95
N LEU A 89 -16.56 -2.69 -17.17
CA LEU A 89 -15.93 -3.54 -18.19
C LEU A 89 -14.52 -3.05 -18.55
N GLU A 90 -14.29 -1.73 -18.53
CA GLU A 90 -12.96 -1.15 -18.75
C GLU A 90 -11.98 -1.59 -17.65
N THR A 91 -12.42 -1.52 -16.40
CA THR A 91 -11.66 -1.98 -15.23
C THR A 91 -11.32 -3.47 -15.33
N GLN A 92 -12.24 -4.28 -15.83
CA GLN A 92 -12.05 -5.74 -15.97
C GLN A 92 -11.19 -6.14 -17.19
N PHE A 93 -10.77 -5.19 -18.03
CA PHE A 93 -9.99 -5.47 -19.24
C PHE A 93 -8.72 -6.31 -18.99
N PRO A 94 -7.87 -6.01 -17.97
CA PRO A 94 -6.67 -6.80 -17.69
C PRO A 94 -6.97 -8.24 -17.24
N ASN A 95 -8.15 -8.50 -16.68
CA ASN A 95 -8.56 -9.84 -16.23
C ASN A 95 -8.79 -10.80 -17.41
N LYS A 96 -8.97 -10.29 -18.64
CA LYS A 96 -9.34 -11.09 -19.80
C LYS A 96 -8.24 -12.08 -20.20
N SER A 97 -6.98 -11.66 -20.19
CA SER A 97 -5.85 -12.49 -20.60
C SER A 97 -4.52 -11.88 -20.13
N LYS A 98 -3.44 -12.66 -20.19
CA LYS A 98 -2.09 -12.16 -19.88
C LYS A 98 -1.63 -11.10 -20.89
N GLU A 99 -2.07 -11.20 -22.15
CA GLU A 99 -1.85 -10.15 -23.15
C GLU A 99 -2.52 -8.84 -22.74
N ASN A 100 -3.75 -8.89 -22.24
CA ASN A 100 -4.48 -7.70 -21.81
C ASN A 100 -3.80 -6.99 -20.63
N VAL A 101 -3.18 -7.74 -19.70
CA VAL A 101 -2.34 -7.16 -18.65
C VAL A 101 -1.15 -6.40 -19.25
N THR A 102 -0.45 -7.00 -20.22
CA THR A 102 0.68 -6.34 -20.89
C THR A 102 0.25 -5.07 -21.63
N LEU A 103 -0.83 -5.14 -22.43
CA LEU A 103 -1.36 -3.98 -23.14
C LEU A 103 -1.81 -2.87 -22.19
N PHE A 104 -2.42 -3.24 -21.07
CA PHE A 104 -2.80 -2.30 -20.02
C PHE A 104 -1.56 -1.61 -19.41
N CYS A 105 -0.52 -2.37 -19.07
CA CYS A 105 0.69 -1.81 -18.50
C CYS A 105 1.42 -0.89 -19.49
N GLU A 106 1.57 -1.30 -20.75
CA GLU A 106 2.21 -0.48 -21.79
C GLU A 106 1.43 0.82 -22.06
N LYS A 107 0.09 0.76 -22.10
CA LYS A 107 -0.76 1.94 -22.32
C LYS A 107 -0.63 2.98 -21.21
N HIS A 108 -0.41 2.53 -19.97
CA HIS A 108 -0.41 3.38 -18.78
C HIS A 108 0.99 3.58 -18.18
N ASP A 109 2.05 3.23 -18.91
CA ASP A 109 3.45 3.32 -18.48
C ASP A 109 3.71 2.67 -17.11
N LEU A 110 3.10 1.49 -16.90
CA LEU A 110 3.27 0.70 -15.68
C LEU A 110 4.42 -0.29 -15.86
N SER A 111 5.23 -0.41 -14.82
CA SER A 111 6.35 -1.35 -14.81
C SER A 111 5.86 -2.80 -14.96
N ILE A 112 6.22 -3.44 -16.07
CA ILE A 112 5.94 -4.85 -16.37
C ILE A 112 7.25 -5.50 -16.87
N PRO A 113 7.50 -6.80 -16.57
CA PRO A 113 8.70 -7.44 -17.09
C PRO A 113 8.64 -7.43 -18.62
N LYS A 114 9.79 -7.24 -19.29
CA LYS A 114 9.85 -7.11 -20.75
C LYS A 114 9.16 -8.29 -21.43
N THR A 115 8.02 -8.01 -22.07
CA THR A 115 7.15 -9.01 -22.71
C THR A 115 7.16 -8.85 -24.22
N LYS A 116 7.07 -9.95 -24.94
CA LYS A 116 6.80 -9.99 -26.39
C LYS A 116 5.74 -11.04 -26.71
N ILE A 117 4.86 -10.68 -27.65
CA ILE A 117 3.71 -11.47 -28.07
C ILE A 117 3.81 -11.66 -29.58
N PHE A 118 3.83 -12.91 -30.04
CA PHE A 118 3.93 -13.25 -31.46
C PHE A 118 2.82 -14.19 -31.89
N TYR A 119 1.98 -13.74 -32.83
CA TYR A 119 0.97 -14.57 -33.50
C TYR A 119 1.58 -15.38 -34.65
N ASN A 120 2.64 -14.85 -35.28
CA ASN A 120 3.45 -15.58 -36.24
C ASN A 120 4.53 -16.39 -35.51
N LYS A 121 4.50 -17.72 -35.68
CA LYS A 121 5.44 -18.64 -35.02
C LYS A 121 6.89 -18.43 -35.47
N GLU A 122 7.11 -18.14 -36.75
CA GLU A 122 8.46 -17.96 -37.29
C GLU A 122 9.14 -16.71 -36.72
N GLU A 123 8.38 -15.62 -36.61
CA GLU A 123 8.84 -14.38 -35.96
C GLU A 123 9.14 -14.61 -34.47
N GLY A 124 8.27 -15.34 -33.77
CA GLY A 124 8.49 -15.70 -32.37
C GLY A 124 9.75 -16.54 -32.17
N TYR A 125 9.98 -17.56 -33.00
CA TYR A 125 11.21 -18.34 -32.95
C TYR A 125 12.45 -17.53 -33.33
N SER A 126 12.35 -16.63 -34.31
CA SER A 126 13.44 -15.74 -34.67
C SER A 126 13.82 -14.81 -33.52
N TYR A 127 12.84 -14.24 -32.81
CA TYR A 127 13.08 -13.45 -31.61
C TYR A 127 13.75 -14.28 -30.51
N LEU A 128 13.18 -15.45 -30.18
CA LEU A 128 13.70 -16.32 -29.12
C LEU A 128 15.13 -16.81 -29.41
N LYS A 129 15.49 -16.99 -30.68
CA LYS A 129 16.83 -17.44 -31.09
C LYS A 129 17.84 -16.30 -31.10
N ASN A 130 17.46 -15.12 -31.60
CA ASN A 130 18.41 -14.09 -32.00
C ASN A 130 18.40 -12.84 -31.09
N LYS A 131 17.33 -12.60 -30.33
CA LYS A 131 17.11 -11.34 -29.59
C LYS A 131 16.74 -11.50 -28.11
N ALA A 132 16.19 -12.65 -27.72
CA ALA A 132 15.76 -12.87 -26.33
C ALA A 132 16.95 -12.99 -25.37
N THR A 133 16.78 -12.47 -24.16
CA THR A 133 17.74 -12.62 -23.05
C THR A 133 17.21 -13.68 -22.09
N TYR A 134 17.95 -14.76 -21.87
CA TYR A 134 17.50 -15.84 -20.99
C TYR A 134 17.88 -15.58 -19.52
N PRO A 135 17.09 -16.08 -18.55
CA PRO A 135 15.91 -16.95 -18.72
C PRO A 135 14.67 -16.23 -19.27
N GLN A 136 13.81 -16.96 -19.96
CA GLN A 136 12.50 -16.48 -20.43
C GLN A 136 11.37 -17.25 -19.72
N ILE A 137 10.26 -16.58 -19.49
CA ILE A 137 9.02 -17.14 -18.98
C ILE A 137 8.01 -17.18 -20.12
N ILE A 138 7.63 -18.39 -20.53
CA ILE A 138 6.62 -18.62 -21.57
C ILE A 138 5.30 -18.96 -20.89
N LYS A 139 4.25 -18.21 -21.22
CA LYS A 139 2.92 -18.34 -20.61
C LYS A 139 1.87 -18.64 -21.67
N LYS A 140 0.83 -19.39 -21.32
CA LYS A 140 -0.39 -19.43 -22.14
C LYS A 140 -1.17 -18.13 -21.92
N SER A 141 -1.42 -17.38 -23.00
CA SER A 141 -2.12 -16.09 -22.92
C SER A 141 -3.57 -16.23 -22.44
N TYR A 142 -4.32 -17.13 -23.08
CA TYR A 142 -5.73 -17.39 -22.78
C TYR A 142 -5.87 -18.67 -21.95
N GLY A 143 -6.40 -18.54 -20.74
CA GLY A 143 -6.73 -19.68 -19.90
C GLY A 143 -7.12 -19.28 -18.49
N PRO A 144 -7.83 -20.16 -17.77
CA PRO A 144 -8.15 -19.95 -16.36
C PRO A 144 -6.86 -19.87 -15.54
N SER A 145 -6.66 -18.74 -14.83
CA SER A 145 -5.51 -18.47 -13.94
C SER A 145 -5.44 -19.42 -12.73
N ASN A 146 -6.55 -20.08 -12.39
CA ASN A 146 -6.70 -20.85 -11.16
C ASN A 146 -6.03 -22.24 -11.20
N TYR A 147 -5.45 -22.66 -12.32
CA TYR A 147 -4.73 -23.93 -12.44
C TYR A 147 -3.24 -23.77 -12.13
N GLY A 148 -2.91 -23.35 -10.90
CA GLY A 148 -1.62 -23.62 -10.24
C GLY A 148 -0.35 -23.52 -11.09
N GLY A 149 -0.24 -22.52 -11.97
CA GLY A 149 0.96 -22.31 -12.79
C GLY A 149 1.26 -23.36 -13.87
N TYR A 150 0.37 -24.33 -14.14
CA TYR A 150 0.57 -25.39 -15.16
C TYR A 150 0.89 -24.87 -16.58
N TYR A 151 0.52 -23.62 -16.86
CA TYR A 151 0.72 -22.96 -18.15
C TYR A 151 1.78 -21.86 -18.13
N VAL A 152 2.66 -21.88 -17.14
CA VAL A 152 3.75 -20.93 -16.96
C VAL A 152 5.03 -21.74 -16.88
N HIS A 153 5.96 -21.49 -17.80
CA HIS A 153 7.17 -22.29 -17.95
C HIS A 153 8.39 -21.38 -17.98
N LYS A 154 9.38 -21.66 -17.14
CA LYS A 154 10.71 -21.06 -17.25
C LYS A 154 11.53 -21.88 -18.24
N VAL A 155 12.20 -21.20 -19.16
CA VAL A 155 13.14 -21.78 -20.12
C VAL A 155 14.45 -21.02 -20.08
N ASP A 156 15.57 -21.74 -20.05
CA ASP A 156 16.91 -21.16 -19.89
C ASP A 156 17.63 -20.96 -21.23
N ASN A 157 17.11 -21.52 -22.32
CA ASN A 157 17.67 -21.37 -23.66
C ASN A 157 16.64 -21.60 -24.79
N PHE A 158 17.03 -21.28 -26.03
CA PHE A 158 16.17 -21.43 -27.21
C PHE A 158 15.76 -22.87 -27.49
N LYS A 159 16.61 -23.86 -27.18
CA LYS A 159 16.31 -25.27 -27.43
C LYS A 159 15.12 -25.71 -26.57
N GLU A 160 15.16 -25.38 -25.28
CA GLU A 160 14.05 -25.61 -24.34
C GLU A 160 12.78 -24.86 -24.76
N ALA A 161 12.90 -23.58 -25.09
CA ALA A 161 11.79 -22.76 -25.55
C ALA A 161 11.08 -23.37 -26.78
N LYS A 162 11.86 -23.82 -27.77
CA LYS A 162 11.34 -24.45 -28.98
C LYS A 162 10.65 -25.78 -28.67
N THR A 163 11.29 -26.65 -27.89
CA THR A 163 10.70 -27.95 -27.49
C THR A 163 9.37 -27.75 -26.74
N LEU A 164 9.31 -26.78 -25.83
CA LEU A 164 8.09 -26.45 -25.11
C LEU A 164 6.98 -25.98 -26.07
N LEU A 165 7.28 -25.01 -26.93
CA LEU A 165 6.29 -24.42 -27.84
C LEU A 165 5.77 -25.41 -28.90
N GLU A 166 6.61 -26.37 -29.34
CA GLU A 166 6.20 -27.46 -30.23
C GLU A 166 5.28 -28.47 -29.52
N LYS A 167 5.56 -28.79 -28.25
CA LYS A 167 4.75 -29.68 -27.42
C LYS A 167 3.40 -29.07 -27.07
N GLU A 168 3.42 -27.88 -26.47
CA GLU A 168 2.26 -27.23 -25.88
C GLU A 168 1.41 -26.46 -26.91
N LYS A 169 2.01 -26.13 -28.07
CA LYS A 169 1.34 -25.47 -29.21
C LYS A 169 0.63 -24.16 -28.83
N TYR A 170 1.19 -23.40 -27.89
CA TYR A 170 0.63 -22.10 -27.50
C TYR A 170 0.54 -21.13 -28.68
N ASN A 171 -0.59 -20.44 -28.76
CA ASN A 171 -0.85 -19.37 -29.72
C ASN A 171 -1.66 -18.27 -29.04
N PRO A 172 -1.19 -17.01 -29.03
CA PRO A 172 0.13 -16.58 -29.50
C PRO A 172 1.28 -17.10 -28.62
N ILE A 173 2.51 -16.97 -29.12
CA ILE A 173 3.73 -17.15 -28.32
C ILE A 173 3.86 -15.93 -27.42
N TYR A 174 3.48 -16.07 -26.16
CA TYR A 174 3.69 -15.07 -25.12
C TYR A 174 4.96 -15.40 -24.35
N THR A 175 5.97 -14.54 -24.46
CA THR A 175 7.26 -14.69 -23.77
C THR A 175 7.61 -13.43 -23.00
N GLN A 176 8.21 -13.61 -21.83
CA GLN A 176 8.53 -12.55 -20.90
C GLN A 176 9.93 -12.77 -20.32
N ASN A 177 10.70 -11.72 -20.08
CA ASN A 177 11.98 -11.85 -19.38
C ASN A 177 11.76 -12.45 -17.98
N GLY A 178 12.57 -13.45 -17.63
CA GLY A 178 12.63 -13.95 -16.25
C GLY A 178 13.21 -12.88 -15.34
N ILE A 179 12.54 -12.64 -14.22
CA ILE A 179 13.01 -11.79 -13.14
C ILE A 179 13.61 -12.69 -12.06
N ASP A 180 14.73 -12.25 -11.51
CA ASP A 180 15.29 -12.84 -10.31
C ASP A 180 14.48 -12.34 -9.10
N LEU A 181 13.53 -13.16 -8.63
CA LEU A 181 12.57 -12.73 -7.62
C LEU A 181 13.24 -12.50 -6.27
N LYS A 182 13.12 -11.29 -5.73
CA LYS A 182 13.50 -11.01 -4.34
C LYS A 182 12.77 -11.97 -3.41
N TYR A 183 13.52 -12.62 -2.53
CA TYR A 183 13.03 -13.65 -1.61
C TYR A 183 12.37 -14.89 -2.25
N SER A 184 12.52 -15.10 -3.57
CA SER A 184 11.82 -16.17 -4.29
C SER A 184 10.29 -16.13 -4.13
N GLY A 185 9.74 -14.94 -3.91
CA GLY A 185 8.32 -14.74 -3.65
C GLY A 185 7.69 -13.71 -4.59
N ASP A 186 6.37 -13.74 -4.68
CA ASP A 186 5.58 -12.69 -5.31
C ASP A 186 4.74 -11.97 -4.26
N LEU A 187 4.50 -10.67 -4.47
CA LEU A 187 3.76 -9.82 -3.57
C LEU A 187 2.33 -9.64 -4.09
N ARG A 188 1.33 -10.06 -3.30
CA ARG A 188 -0.08 -9.75 -3.55
C ARG A 188 -0.41 -8.44 -2.85
N VAL A 189 -0.95 -7.47 -3.57
CA VAL A 189 -1.50 -6.22 -3.00
C VAL A 189 -2.97 -6.11 -3.38
N MET A 190 -3.85 -5.92 -2.41
CA MET A 190 -5.29 -5.69 -2.57
C MET A 190 -5.62 -4.25 -2.20
N LEU A 191 -6.44 -3.59 -3.03
CA LEU A 191 -6.80 -2.19 -2.89
C LEU A 191 -8.32 -2.02 -2.92
N ILE A 192 -8.81 -1.06 -2.14
CA ILE A 192 -10.20 -0.59 -2.12
C ILE A 192 -10.17 0.93 -2.27
N GLY A 193 -10.89 1.47 -3.26
CA GLY A 193 -10.87 2.91 -3.56
C GLY A 193 -9.46 3.45 -3.81
N HIS A 194 -8.61 2.64 -4.46
CA HIS A 194 -7.18 2.91 -4.70
C HIS A 194 -6.27 2.96 -3.46
N LYS A 195 -6.79 2.71 -2.24
CA LYS A 195 -5.95 2.57 -1.04
C LYS A 195 -5.60 1.09 -0.82
N PRO A 196 -4.31 0.73 -0.63
CA PRO A 196 -3.93 -0.62 -0.21
C PRO A 196 -4.57 -0.97 1.14
N VAL A 197 -5.24 -2.11 1.21
CA VAL A 197 -5.91 -2.60 2.44
C VAL A 197 -5.35 -3.93 2.93
N CYS A 198 -4.62 -4.64 2.09
CA CYS A 198 -3.95 -5.89 2.43
C CYS A 198 -2.80 -6.12 1.46
N ALA A 199 -1.62 -6.44 1.98
CA ALA A 199 -0.50 -6.89 1.18
C ALA A 199 0.21 -8.05 1.87
N PHE A 200 0.69 -9.02 1.10
CA PHE A 200 1.48 -10.11 1.64
C PHE A 200 2.34 -10.78 0.56
N TRP A 201 3.51 -11.21 0.98
CA TRP A 201 4.39 -12.07 0.24
C TRP A 201 3.83 -13.48 0.17
N ARG A 202 3.96 -14.10 -1.00
CA ARG A 202 3.69 -15.52 -1.24
C ARG A 202 5.00 -16.16 -1.67
N PHE A 203 5.52 -17.07 -0.86
CA PHE A 203 6.75 -17.80 -1.16
C PHE A 203 6.43 -19.14 -1.79
N SER A 204 7.26 -19.56 -2.74
CA SER A 204 7.23 -20.93 -3.26
C SER A 204 7.85 -21.91 -2.25
N GLY A 205 7.45 -23.18 -2.29
CA GLY A 205 8.09 -24.22 -1.49
C GLY A 205 9.56 -24.43 -1.87
N LYS A 206 10.37 -25.05 -1.00
CA LYS A 206 11.80 -25.34 -1.29
C LYS A 206 11.93 -26.10 -2.62
N GLY A 207 12.54 -25.46 -3.63
CA GLY A 207 12.80 -26.04 -4.95
C GLY A 207 11.73 -25.77 -6.01
N GLU A 208 10.64 -25.09 -5.67
CA GLU A 208 9.62 -24.64 -6.62
C GLU A 208 9.80 -23.15 -6.93
N TRP A 209 9.54 -22.75 -8.17
CA TRP A 209 9.63 -21.34 -8.59
C TRP A 209 8.25 -20.66 -8.72
N ILE A 210 7.17 -21.44 -8.59
CA ILE A 210 5.79 -20.99 -8.71
C ILE A 210 5.25 -20.76 -7.29
N THR A 211 4.73 -19.57 -7.05
CA THR A 211 4.42 -19.01 -5.72
C THR A 211 2.93 -19.06 -5.36
N ASN A 212 2.13 -19.86 -6.09
CA ASN A 212 0.70 -19.93 -5.86
C ASN A 212 0.39 -20.58 -4.49
N THR A 213 -0.31 -19.83 -3.63
CA THR A 213 -0.72 -20.26 -2.27
C THR A 213 -1.58 -21.53 -2.24
N SER A 214 -2.20 -21.91 -3.36
CA SER A 214 -2.96 -23.16 -3.49
C SER A 214 -2.10 -24.43 -3.49
N GLN A 215 -0.77 -24.31 -3.54
CA GLN A 215 0.18 -25.44 -3.60
C GLN A 215 1.09 -25.54 -2.36
N GLY A 216 0.73 -24.88 -1.24
CA GLY A 216 1.48 -25.01 0.03
C GLY A 216 2.55 -23.94 0.26
N GLY A 217 2.50 -22.82 -0.47
CA GLY A 217 3.34 -21.65 -0.21
C GLY A 217 3.05 -20.99 1.15
N THR A 218 4.08 -20.46 1.81
CA THR A 218 3.94 -19.68 3.04
C THR A 218 3.62 -18.22 2.72
N MET A 219 2.88 -17.56 3.61
CA MET A 219 2.55 -16.13 3.52
C MET A 219 3.36 -15.35 4.55
N SER A 220 3.88 -14.18 4.16
CA SER A 220 4.44 -13.20 5.11
C SER A 220 3.83 -11.82 4.86
N TYR A 221 3.54 -11.12 5.95
CA TYR A 221 2.93 -9.79 5.93
C TYR A 221 3.96 -8.66 6.13
N GLU A 222 5.17 -9.01 6.53
CA GLU A 222 6.22 -8.08 6.93
C GLU A 222 7.00 -7.54 5.73
N ASN A 223 7.61 -6.37 5.92
CA ASN A 223 8.58 -5.77 4.99
C ASN A 223 8.03 -5.60 3.56
N VAL A 224 6.77 -5.18 3.44
CA VAL A 224 6.15 -4.87 2.15
C VAL A 224 6.69 -3.52 1.64
N PRO A 225 7.43 -3.47 0.51
CA PRO A 225 8.06 -2.24 0.06
C PRO A 225 7.04 -1.22 -0.47
N MET A 226 7.18 0.04 -0.05
CA MET A 226 6.28 1.13 -0.48
C MET A 226 6.27 1.31 -2.01
N SER A 227 7.42 1.13 -2.68
CA SER A 227 7.51 1.19 -4.14
C SER A 227 6.56 0.23 -4.85
N SER A 228 6.28 -0.93 -4.25
CA SER A 228 5.31 -1.89 -4.77
C SER A 228 3.87 -1.47 -4.51
N LEU A 229 3.59 -0.88 -3.33
CA LEU A 229 2.29 -0.31 -3.01
C LEU A 229 1.96 0.84 -3.98
N GLU A 230 2.90 1.74 -4.22
CA GLU A 230 2.74 2.83 -5.19
C GLU A 230 2.44 2.34 -6.61
N LEU A 231 3.16 1.30 -7.07
CA LEU A 231 2.89 0.68 -8.37
C LEU A 231 1.47 0.10 -8.44
N ALA A 232 1.01 -0.55 -7.37
CA ALA A 232 -0.34 -1.08 -7.27
C ALA A 232 -1.41 0.03 -7.25
N VAL A 233 -1.14 1.15 -6.58
CA VAL A 233 -2.01 2.34 -6.56
C VAL A 233 -2.09 2.97 -7.95
N LYS A 234 -0.95 3.14 -8.64
CA LYS A 234 -0.90 3.64 -10.03
C LYS A 234 -1.72 2.75 -10.96
N ALA A 235 -1.56 1.42 -10.85
CA ALA A 235 -2.34 0.46 -11.63
C ALA A 235 -3.85 0.54 -11.33
N SER A 236 -4.24 0.61 -10.06
CA SER A 236 -5.64 0.70 -9.64
C SER A 236 -6.31 1.99 -10.15
N LYS A 237 -5.61 3.14 -10.06
CA LYS A 237 -6.08 4.43 -10.60
C LYS A 237 -6.20 4.39 -12.12
N ALA A 238 -5.22 3.82 -12.81
CA ALA A 238 -5.25 3.66 -14.27
C ALA A 238 -6.44 2.80 -14.74
N ALA A 239 -6.78 1.76 -13.98
CA ALA A 239 -7.95 0.91 -14.24
C ALA A 239 -9.29 1.52 -13.77
N LYS A 240 -9.26 2.64 -13.03
CA LYS A 240 -10.43 3.26 -12.37
C LYS A 240 -11.22 2.25 -11.53
N ALA A 241 -10.50 1.39 -10.82
CA ALA A 241 -11.09 0.27 -10.11
C ALA A 241 -11.64 0.66 -8.72
N GLU A 242 -12.88 0.29 -8.41
CA GLU A 242 -13.41 0.40 -7.05
C GLU A 242 -12.70 -0.53 -6.08
N TYR A 243 -12.31 -1.72 -6.56
CA TYR A 243 -11.48 -2.68 -5.83
C TYR A 243 -10.58 -3.43 -6.81
N TRP A 244 -9.36 -3.71 -6.38
CA TRP A 244 -8.28 -4.16 -7.27
C TRP A 244 -7.32 -5.09 -6.55
N ALA A 245 -6.70 -6.00 -7.27
CA ALA A 245 -5.56 -6.75 -6.79
C ALA A 245 -4.44 -6.82 -7.83
N CYS A 246 -3.21 -6.64 -7.38
CA CYS A 246 -1.99 -6.78 -8.19
C CYS A 246 -1.12 -7.90 -7.62
N ASP A 247 -0.51 -8.67 -8.51
CA ASP A 247 0.61 -9.56 -8.21
C ASP A 247 1.86 -8.84 -8.70
N ILE A 248 2.83 -8.66 -7.83
CA ILE A 248 4.03 -7.86 -8.09
C ILE A 248 5.25 -8.74 -7.85
N ALA A 249 6.17 -8.73 -8.81
CA ALA A 249 7.52 -9.24 -8.64
C ALA A 249 8.46 -8.08 -8.31
N ILE A 250 9.42 -8.32 -7.42
CA ILE A 250 10.52 -7.38 -7.18
C ILE A 250 11.81 -8.04 -7.68
N ASP A 251 12.56 -7.32 -8.50
CA ASP A 251 13.86 -7.77 -8.97
C ASP A 251 14.90 -7.67 -7.84
N ALA A 252 15.49 -8.81 -7.46
CA ALA A 252 16.46 -8.90 -6.38
C ALA A 252 17.72 -8.04 -6.60
N LYS A 253 18.04 -7.68 -7.85
CA LYS A 253 19.25 -6.91 -8.19
C LYS A 253 19.02 -5.40 -8.22
N THR A 254 17.81 -4.99 -8.56
CA THR A 254 17.49 -3.58 -8.81
C THR A 254 16.45 -3.02 -7.85
N ASP A 255 15.85 -3.87 -7.01
CA ASP A 255 14.71 -3.56 -6.15
C ASP A 255 13.49 -2.97 -6.87
N LYS A 256 13.47 -3.08 -8.20
CA LYS A 256 12.41 -2.52 -9.02
C LYS A 256 11.19 -3.43 -9.01
N PRO A 257 9.98 -2.90 -8.72
CA PRO A 257 8.74 -3.66 -8.78
C PRO A 257 8.21 -3.76 -10.21
N TYR A 258 7.59 -4.89 -10.53
CA TYR A 258 7.00 -5.22 -11.81
C TYR A 258 5.65 -5.91 -11.63
N ILE A 259 4.62 -5.46 -12.34
CA ILE A 259 3.30 -6.11 -12.35
C ILE A 259 3.41 -7.45 -13.08
N LEU A 260 3.03 -8.52 -12.40
CA LEU A 260 2.84 -9.83 -13.00
C LEU A 260 1.40 -10.01 -13.48
N GLU A 261 0.43 -9.67 -12.63
CA GLU A 261 -1.00 -9.86 -12.89
C GLU A 261 -1.84 -8.77 -12.21
N CYS A 262 -3.00 -8.50 -12.81
CA CYS A 262 -4.02 -7.62 -12.26
C CYS A 262 -5.37 -8.35 -12.26
N ALA A 263 -6.15 -8.18 -11.20
CA ALA A 263 -7.43 -8.84 -11.04
C ALA A 263 -8.45 -7.94 -10.30
N THR A 264 -9.68 -7.89 -10.79
CA THR A 264 -10.85 -7.52 -9.96
C THR A 264 -11.53 -8.74 -9.34
N ALA A 265 -11.21 -9.94 -9.81
CA ALA A 265 -11.71 -11.19 -9.28
C ALA A 265 -10.55 -11.95 -8.62
N PHE A 266 -10.39 -11.77 -7.31
CA PHE A 266 -9.31 -12.39 -6.54
C PHE A 266 -9.86 -13.12 -5.32
N ALA A 267 -9.14 -14.14 -4.84
CA ALA A 267 -9.50 -14.79 -3.59
C ALA A 267 -9.29 -13.81 -2.42
N ALA A 268 -10.37 -13.47 -1.74
CA ALA A 268 -10.38 -12.51 -0.65
C ALA A 268 -10.94 -13.14 0.62
N PHE A 269 -10.32 -12.84 1.75
CA PHE A 269 -10.90 -13.16 3.06
C PHE A 269 -12.29 -12.54 3.20
N PRO A 270 -13.18 -13.13 4.02
CA PRO A 270 -14.55 -12.64 4.09
C PRO A 270 -14.66 -11.18 4.58
N TYR A 271 -13.79 -10.74 5.50
CA TYR A 271 -13.74 -9.35 5.94
C TYR A 271 -13.31 -8.36 4.85
N ILE A 272 -12.41 -8.74 3.95
CA ILE A 272 -12.02 -7.89 2.80
C ILE A 272 -13.24 -7.63 1.92
N ARG A 273 -14.09 -8.65 1.71
CA ARG A 273 -15.34 -8.48 0.94
C ARG A 273 -16.31 -7.56 1.65
N ASP A 274 -16.40 -7.62 2.98
CA ASP A 274 -17.22 -6.69 3.75
C ASP A 274 -16.71 -5.25 3.61
N TRP A 275 -15.40 -5.02 3.65
CA TRP A 275 -14.83 -3.68 3.42
C TRP A 275 -15.07 -3.16 2.01
N ILE A 276 -14.96 -4.03 0.98
CA ILE A 276 -15.31 -3.66 -0.39
C ILE A 276 -16.78 -3.22 -0.43
N CYS A 277 -17.68 -3.99 0.17
CA CYS A 277 -19.11 -3.64 0.17
C CYS A 277 -19.42 -2.38 0.96
N GLN A 278 -18.75 -2.13 2.09
CA GLN A 278 -18.86 -0.85 2.82
C GLN A 278 -18.42 0.33 1.95
N TYR A 279 -17.30 0.19 1.23
CA TYR A 279 -16.84 1.21 0.29
C TYR A 279 -17.82 1.43 -0.86
N LEU A 280 -18.35 0.36 -1.45
CA LEU A 280 -19.36 0.44 -2.50
C LEU A 280 -20.65 1.08 -2.01
N MET A 281 -21.10 0.78 -0.79
CA MET A 281 -22.26 1.42 -0.19
C MET A 281 -22.03 2.93 0.02
N TRP A 282 -20.85 3.35 0.47
CA TRP A 282 -20.47 4.76 0.56
C TRP A 282 -20.51 5.44 -0.83
N ASP A 283 -19.91 4.80 -1.84
CA ASP A 283 -19.87 5.30 -3.23
C ASP A 283 -21.28 5.43 -3.83
N PHE A 284 -22.07 4.36 -3.81
CA PHE A 284 -23.41 4.31 -4.42
C PHE A 284 -24.41 5.26 -3.77
N SER A 285 -24.21 5.56 -2.49
CA SER A 285 -25.10 6.41 -1.72
C SER A 285 -24.64 7.87 -1.64
N ASN A 286 -23.56 8.23 -2.36
CA ASN A 286 -22.94 9.56 -2.31
C ASN A 286 -22.63 10.00 -0.86
N GLY A 287 -22.05 9.09 -0.08
CA GLY A 287 -21.60 9.37 1.28
C GLY A 287 -22.65 9.26 2.39
N TYR A 288 -23.83 8.68 2.13
CA TYR A 288 -24.81 8.40 3.19
C TYR A 288 -24.32 7.31 4.15
N PHE A 289 -23.69 6.26 3.63
CA PHE A 289 -22.96 5.27 4.44
C PHE A 289 -21.54 5.77 4.71
N SER A 290 -21.00 5.48 5.89
CA SER A 290 -19.62 5.81 6.22
C SER A 290 -18.63 5.04 5.34
N LYS A 291 -17.60 5.74 4.86
CA LYS A 291 -16.47 5.11 4.17
C LYS A 291 -15.72 4.20 5.15
N PRO A 292 -15.34 2.97 4.76
CA PRO A 292 -14.54 2.11 5.63
C PRO A 292 -13.18 2.74 5.93
N HIS A 293 -12.74 2.68 7.18
CA HIS A 293 -11.41 3.07 7.61
C HIS A 293 -10.54 1.81 7.77
N VAL A 294 -9.45 1.75 7.00
CA VAL A 294 -8.44 0.69 7.06
C VAL A 294 -7.07 1.38 7.13
N PRO A 295 -6.36 1.32 8.26
CA PRO A 295 -5.01 1.85 8.40
C PRO A 295 -4.05 1.19 7.41
N LEU A 296 -3.03 1.94 6.97
CA LEU A 296 -1.94 1.34 6.20
C LEU A 296 -1.19 0.33 7.08
N PHE A 297 -0.67 -0.75 6.49
CA PHE A 297 0.02 -1.84 7.21
C PHE A 297 -0.86 -2.63 8.20
N SER A 298 -2.18 -2.41 8.23
CA SER A 298 -3.09 -3.18 9.11
C SER A 298 -3.03 -4.69 8.89
N TRP A 299 -2.55 -5.14 7.73
CA TRP A 299 -2.34 -6.55 7.42
C TRP A 299 -1.22 -7.20 8.25
N GLU A 300 -0.27 -6.43 8.80
CA GLU A 300 0.76 -6.95 9.69
C GLU A 300 0.14 -7.42 11.02
N GLU A 301 -0.74 -6.60 11.60
CA GLU A 301 -1.49 -6.96 12.81
C GLU A 301 -2.49 -8.08 12.57
N LEU A 302 -3.24 -8.01 11.46
CA LEU A 302 -4.15 -9.09 11.08
C LEU A 302 -3.39 -10.39 10.80
N GLY A 303 -2.17 -10.30 10.26
CA GLY A 303 -1.29 -11.44 9.97
C GLY A 303 -0.86 -12.22 11.22
N LYS A 304 -0.86 -11.59 12.40
CA LYS A 304 -0.57 -12.23 13.69
C LYS A 304 -1.74 -13.11 14.19
N ILE A 305 -2.94 -12.91 13.64
CA ILE A 305 -4.12 -13.69 13.99
C ILE A 305 -4.06 -15.06 13.31
N ASN A 306 -4.51 -16.11 14.01
CA ASN A 306 -4.58 -17.46 13.45
C ASN A 306 -5.38 -17.49 12.12
N SER A 307 -4.80 -18.13 11.10
CA SER A 307 -5.36 -18.13 9.75
C SER A 307 -6.74 -18.80 9.64
N ASP A 308 -7.06 -19.80 10.47
CA ASP A 308 -8.36 -20.45 10.48
C ASP A 308 -9.44 -19.49 11.01
N LEU A 309 -9.07 -18.65 11.98
CA LEU A 309 -9.94 -17.58 12.48
C LEU A 309 -10.14 -16.52 11.40
N LEU A 310 -9.07 -15.99 10.79
CA LEU A 310 -9.16 -14.99 9.71
C LEU A 310 -10.05 -15.42 8.54
N ARG A 311 -10.08 -16.72 8.21
CA ARG A 311 -10.94 -17.29 7.17
C ARG A 311 -12.44 -17.22 7.49
N THR A 312 -12.81 -16.99 8.73
CA THR A 312 -14.21 -16.91 9.20
C THR A 312 -14.62 -15.51 9.68
N MET A 313 -13.65 -14.64 9.97
CA MET A 313 -13.91 -13.28 10.45
C MET A 313 -14.67 -12.44 9.42
N ARG A 314 -15.69 -11.73 9.90
CA ARG A 314 -16.59 -10.83 9.17
C ARG A 314 -16.77 -9.53 9.93
N HIS A 315 -17.08 -8.45 9.23
CA HIS A 315 -17.46 -7.16 9.81
C HIS A 315 -16.46 -6.59 10.84
N ILE A 316 -15.16 -6.83 10.64
CA ILE A 316 -14.13 -6.13 11.41
C ILE A 316 -14.02 -4.68 10.92
N GLY A 317 -13.65 -3.78 11.81
CA GLY A 317 -13.42 -2.38 11.48
C GLY A 317 -12.31 -1.83 12.36
N PHE A 318 -11.65 -0.79 11.88
CA PHE A 318 -10.68 -0.03 12.65
C PHE A 318 -11.33 1.27 13.08
N SER A 319 -11.34 1.53 14.39
CA SER A 319 -11.67 2.85 14.89
C SER A 319 -10.55 3.81 14.51
N SER A 320 -10.90 5.07 14.25
CA SER A 320 -9.90 6.14 14.26
C SER A 320 -9.25 6.15 15.65
N TYR A 321 -7.94 6.41 15.70
CA TYR A 321 -7.25 6.59 16.96
C TYR A 321 -7.97 7.68 17.78
N GLN A 322 -8.42 7.32 18.96
CA GLN A 322 -8.85 8.27 19.98
C GLN A 322 -7.82 8.15 21.09
N PRO A 323 -7.07 9.22 21.43
CA PRO A 323 -6.17 9.18 22.57
C PRO A 323 -6.96 8.72 23.79
N SER A 324 -6.45 7.74 24.54
CA SER A 324 -7.09 7.38 25.80
C SER A 324 -6.84 8.54 26.78
N TYR A 325 -7.92 9.17 27.23
CA TYR A 325 -7.88 10.29 28.15
C TYR A 325 -8.17 9.79 29.56
N ASP A 326 -7.28 8.97 30.10
CA ASP A 326 -7.50 8.23 31.35
C ASP A 326 -7.55 9.15 32.59
N GLY A 327 -7.05 10.38 32.49
CA GLY A 327 -6.91 11.30 33.63
C GLY A 327 -7.64 12.65 33.54
N ALA A 328 -8.07 13.10 32.37
CA ALA A 328 -8.46 14.51 32.17
C ALA A 328 -9.94 14.84 32.48
N PHE A 329 -10.82 13.83 32.57
CA PHE A 329 -12.24 14.05 32.92
C PHE A 329 -12.54 13.93 34.42
N PHE A 330 -11.63 13.32 35.20
CA PHE A 330 -11.81 13.16 36.66
C PHE A 330 -11.52 14.45 37.44
N THR A 331 -10.88 15.45 36.84
CA THR A 331 -10.50 16.70 37.52
C THR A 331 -11.64 17.73 37.62
N ASN A 332 -12.82 17.46 37.04
CA ASN A 332 -13.98 18.36 37.15
C ASN A 332 -14.86 18.10 38.38
N ASN A 333 -14.53 17.13 39.23
CA ASN A 333 -15.25 16.90 40.49
C ASN A 333 -14.54 17.66 41.63
N LYS A 334 -14.82 18.97 41.75
CA LYS A 334 -14.21 19.86 42.76
C LYS A 334 -14.54 19.51 44.22
N GLU A 335 -15.50 18.62 44.46
CA GLU A 335 -15.97 18.30 45.82
C GLU A 335 -15.31 17.06 46.44
N GLY A 336 -14.50 16.30 45.69
CA GLY A 336 -13.70 15.20 46.27
C GLY A 336 -14.50 14.07 46.92
N ILE A 337 -15.81 13.97 46.67
CA ILE A 337 -16.65 12.89 47.19
C ILE A 337 -16.67 11.77 46.16
N PHE A 338 -15.64 10.93 46.17
CA PHE A 338 -15.76 9.57 45.67
C PHE A 338 -16.19 8.72 46.86
N ASP A 339 -17.40 8.15 46.81
CA ASP A 339 -17.81 7.12 47.75
C ASP A 339 -17.07 5.83 47.34
N MET A 340 -15.79 5.74 47.73
CA MET A 340 -15.00 4.55 47.52
C MET A 340 -15.48 3.50 48.52
N GLU A 341 -16.14 2.46 48.02
CA GLU A 341 -16.37 1.25 48.81
C GLU A 341 -15.02 0.75 49.32
N LYS A 342 -14.94 0.41 50.61
CA LYS A 342 -13.71 -0.17 51.18
C LYS A 342 -13.44 -1.48 50.46
N ALA A 343 -12.36 -1.55 49.71
CA ALA A 343 -11.85 -2.81 49.19
C ALA A 343 -11.64 -3.80 50.35
N GLU A 344 -11.95 -5.07 50.12
CA GLU A 344 -11.65 -6.14 51.07
C GLU A 344 -10.14 -6.17 51.33
N LEU A 345 -9.77 -6.47 52.59
CA LEU A 345 -8.36 -6.57 52.96
C LEU A 345 -7.79 -7.82 52.27
N SER A 346 -6.70 -7.64 51.52
CA SER A 346 -6.02 -8.75 50.84
C SER A 346 -5.59 -9.82 51.84
N GLU A 347 -5.90 -11.08 51.53
CA GLU A 347 -5.41 -12.22 52.29
C GLU A 347 -3.97 -12.55 51.90
N LEU A 348 -3.25 -13.27 52.75
CA LEU A 348 -1.86 -13.68 52.49
C LEU A 348 -1.71 -14.51 51.19
N SER A 349 -2.78 -15.16 50.73
CA SER A 349 -2.83 -15.89 49.47
C SER A 349 -2.97 -15.01 48.22
N ASP A 350 -3.39 -13.76 48.39
CA ASP A 350 -3.52 -12.79 47.28
C ASP A 350 -2.15 -12.21 46.90
N TYR A 351 -1.18 -12.32 47.81
CA TYR A 351 0.20 -11.95 47.54
C TYR A 351 0.87 -13.09 46.76
N PRO A 352 1.42 -12.84 45.56
CA PRO A 352 2.23 -13.84 44.87
C PRO A 352 3.41 -14.26 45.76
N GLU A 353 3.87 -15.50 45.61
CA GLU A 353 5.03 -16.02 46.36
C GLU A 353 6.20 -15.02 46.31
N GLU A 354 6.80 -14.73 47.47
CA GLU A 354 7.87 -13.73 47.59
C GLU A 354 9.00 -14.02 46.60
N PHE A 355 9.07 -13.18 45.56
CA PHE A 355 10.12 -13.26 44.57
C PHE A 355 11.39 -12.63 45.13
N SER A 356 12.48 -13.41 45.21
CA SER A 356 13.76 -12.91 45.69
C SER A 356 14.28 -11.78 44.80
N PHE A 357 14.47 -10.60 45.40
CA PHE A 357 15.01 -9.42 44.72
C PHE A 357 16.40 -9.68 44.09
N ASP A 358 17.16 -10.64 44.64
CA ASP A 358 18.45 -11.05 44.10
C ASP A 358 18.32 -11.85 42.81
N MET A 359 17.26 -12.68 42.66
CA MET A 359 16.98 -13.35 41.38
C MET A 359 16.57 -12.36 40.29
N LEU A 360 15.89 -11.27 40.66
CA LEU A 360 15.48 -10.21 39.74
C LEU A 360 16.70 -9.46 39.21
N LYS A 361 17.64 -9.09 40.10
CA LYS A 361 18.92 -8.47 39.69
C LYS A 361 19.76 -9.38 38.79
N GLN A 362 19.76 -10.68 39.04
CA GLN A 362 20.47 -11.63 38.19
C GLN A 362 19.82 -11.76 36.81
N ARG A 363 18.48 -11.87 36.75
CA ARG A 363 17.75 -11.88 35.47
C ARG A 363 17.94 -10.59 34.69
N MET A 364 17.83 -9.43 35.34
CA MET A 364 18.05 -8.12 34.69
C MET A 364 19.48 -7.99 34.16
N LYS A 365 20.50 -8.47 34.89
CA LYS A 365 21.88 -8.51 34.39
C LYS A 365 22.05 -9.41 33.17
N ILE A 366 21.39 -10.58 33.17
CA ILE A 366 21.42 -11.52 32.06
C ILE A 366 20.71 -10.92 30.84
N GLU A 367 19.56 -10.26 31.04
CA GLU A 367 18.84 -9.56 29.97
C GLU A 367 19.62 -8.33 29.45
N GLU A 368 20.27 -7.55 30.31
CA GLU A 368 21.15 -6.44 29.88
C GLU A 368 22.38 -6.94 29.11
N LEU A 369 22.98 -8.07 29.52
CA LEU A 369 24.10 -8.68 28.80
C LEU A 369 23.65 -9.24 27.44
N ASN A 370 22.49 -9.90 27.39
CA ASN A 370 21.92 -10.41 26.15
C ASN A 370 21.48 -9.26 25.22
N ALA A 371 20.97 -8.15 25.76
CA ALA A 371 20.60 -6.98 24.97
C ALA A 371 21.83 -6.30 24.37
N LYS A 372 22.94 -6.20 25.12
CA LYS A 372 24.21 -5.63 24.65
C LYS A 372 24.89 -6.46 23.56
N GLU A 373 24.74 -7.79 23.57
CA GLU A 373 25.20 -8.64 22.46
C GLU A 373 24.41 -8.41 21.15
N THR A 374 23.21 -7.83 21.21
CA THR A 374 22.39 -7.47 20.02
C THR A 374 22.54 -6.02 19.55
N GLU A 375 23.05 -5.11 20.39
CA GLU A 375 23.17 -3.68 20.03
C GLU A 375 24.44 -3.35 19.24
N GLU A 376 25.49 -4.19 19.30
CA GLU A 376 26.79 -3.86 18.69
C GLU A 376 26.80 -3.79 17.15
N ASP A 377 25.72 -4.17 16.46
CA ASP A 377 25.64 -4.21 14.99
C ASP A 377 24.41 -3.52 14.35
N LEU A 378 23.60 -2.74 15.10
CA LEU A 378 22.45 -2.03 14.52
C LEU A 378 22.76 -0.52 14.36
N GLU A 379 23.31 -0.16 13.20
CA GLU A 379 23.33 1.23 12.74
C GLU A 379 21.88 1.69 12.47
N ILE A 380 21.27 2.41 13.41
CA ILE A 380 19.98 3.05 13.19
C ILE A 380 20.20 4.17 12.18
N GLN A 381 19.66 4.00 10.97
CA GLN A 381 19.72 5.01 9.93
C GLN A 381 18.92 6.24 10.36
N LYS A 382 19.61 7.34 10.63
CA LYS A 382 18.99 8.62 11.00
C LYS A 382 18.27 9.25 9.81
N ILE A 383 17.16 9.92 10.07
CA ILE A 383 16.23 10.44 9.06
C ILE A 383 16.52 11.91 8.76
N ASN A 384 16.63 12.25 7.48
CA ASN A 384 16.74 13.64 7.01
C ASN A 384 15.44 14.08 6.35
N PHE A 385 14.69 15.01 6.96
CA PHE A 385 13.37 15.40 6.45
C PHE A 385 13.37 15.98 5.03
N ASN A 386 14.47 16.56 4.56
CA ASN A 386 14.55 17.11 3.20
C ASN A 386 14.64 16.03 2.11
N HIS A 387 15.05 14.81 2.48
CA HIS A 387 15.29 13.71 1.55
C HIS A 387 14.55 12.42 1.94
N ALA A 388 13.88 12.43 3.09
CA ALA A 388 13.13 11.31 3.62
C ALA A 388 11.98 10.94 2.67
N SER A 389 11.87 9.64 2.38
CA SER A 389 10.68 9.09 1.78
C SER A 389 9.54 9.07 2.79
N LEU A 390 8.29 8.96 2.31
CA LEU A 390 7.15 8.77 3.21
C LEU A 390 7.35 7.56 4.13
N THR A 391 8.04 6.51 3.66
CA THR A 391 8.36 5.33 4.47
C THR A 391 9.27 5.69 5.63
N ASP A 392 10.30 6.49 5.38
CA ASP A 392 11.26 6.90 6.40
C ASP A 392 10.55 7.73 7.48
N LEU A 393 9.67 8.66 7.07
CA LEU A 393 8.84 9.43 8.00
C LEU A 393 7.92 8.54 8.83
N MET A 394 7.27 7.55 8.20
CA MET A 394 6.35 6.63 8.88
C MET A 394 7.06 5.73 9.92
N THR A 395 8.39 5.66 9.93
CA THR A 395 9.13 4.96 11.00
C THR A 395 9.25 5.78 12.29
N LEU A 396 8.99 7.10 12.24
CA LEU A 396 9.03 7.95 13.41
C LEU A 396 7.89 7.63 14.37
N TYR A 397 8.19 7.72 15.66
CA TYR A 397 7.23 7.45 16.72
C TYR A 397 6.01 8.37 16.59
N ALA A 398 4.82 7.78 16.67
CA ALA A 398 3.53 8.48 16.55
C ALA A 398 3.31 9.25 15.24
N MET A 399 4.00 8.87 14.14
CA MET A 399 3.76 9.44 12.83
C MET A 399 2.44 8.95 12.21
N GLU A 400 1.60 9.89 11.77
CA GLU A 400 0.36 9.62 11.02
C GLU A 400 0.54 9.89 9.52
N GLU A 401 -0.27 9.25 8.66
CA GLU A 401 -0.19 9.38 7.19
C GLU A 401 -0.36 10.83 6.73
N ASP A 402 -1.34 11.54 7.30
CA ASP A 402 -1.63 12.94 6.96
C ASP A 402 -0.47 13.85 7.39
N LEU A 403 0.11 13.61 8.58
CA LEU A 403 1.27 14.36 9.07
C LEU A 403 2.54 14.10 8.24
N ALA A 404 2.79 12.85 7.84
CA ALA A 404 3.91 12.51 6.97
C ALA A 404 3.81 13.19 5.60
N LEU A 405 2.59 13.31 5.06
CA LEU A 405 2.34 14.07 3.83
C LEU A 405 2.57 15.57 4.04
N GLU A 406 2.09 16.14 5.15
CA GLU A 406 2.33 17.55 5.51
C GLU A 406 3.83 17.86 5.62
N ILE A 407 4.62 17.02 6.30
CA ILE A 407 6.07 17.18 6.42
C ILE A 407 6.76 17.10 5.05
N ASN A 408 6.36 16.15 4.21
CA ASN A 408 6.94 15.98 2.87
C ASN A 408 6.59 17.15 1.93
N ASP A 409 5.39 17.71 2.03
CA ASP A 409 5.00 18.89 1.26
C ASP A 409 5.71 20.14 1.80
N PHE A 410 5.86 20.28 3.12
CA PHE A 410 6.64 21.35 3.74
C PHE A 410 8.11 21.32 3.30
N ALA A 411 8.74 20.14 3.26
CA ALA A 411 10.12 19.94 2.83
C ALA A 411 10.38 20.30 1.35
N LYS A 412 9.34 20.34 0.50
CA LYS A 412 9.46 20.79 -0.89
C LYS A 412 9.49 22.32 -1.02
N GLU A 413 8.89 23.02 -0.07
CA GLU A 413 8.76 24.48 -0.10
C GLU A 413 9.86 25.17 0.72
N VAL A 414 10.26 24.58 1.84
CA VAL A 414 11.22 25.13 2.79
C VAL A 414 12.28 24.09 3.10
N THR A 415 13.55 24.50 3.08
CA THR A 415 14.63 23.62 3.54
C THR A 415 14.60 23.53 5.06
N ILE A 416 14.34 22.35 5.57
CA ILE A 416 14.30 22.04 7.00
C ILE A 416 15.74 21.93 7.48
N THR A 417 16.16 22.86 8.32
CA THR A 417 17.54 22.92 8.82
C THR A 417 17.64 22.47 10.28
N ASP A 418 16.53 22.58 11.00
CA ASP A 418 16.37 22.18 12.39
C ASP A 418 14.98 21.57 12.59
N SER A 419 14.82 20.63 13.52
CA SER A 419 13.52 20.00 13.77
C SER A 419 12.46 21.01 14.23
N SER A 420 12.86 22.12 14.87
CA SER A 420 11.95 23.22 15.24
C SER A 420 11.33 23.94 14.05
N ASP A 421 11.86 23.81 12.83
CA ASP A 421 11.23 24.37 11.63
C ASP A 421 9.85 23.76 11.38
N LEU A 422 9.65 22.51 11.83
CA LEU A 422 8.37 21.80 11.73
C LEU A 422 7.29 22.33 12.69
N LEU A 423 7.63 23.18 13.67
CA LEU A 423 6.64 23.83 14.54
C LEU A 423 5.75 24.84 13.79
N ASP A 424 6.07 25.15 12.53
CA ASP A 424 5.17 25.92 11.66
C ASP A 424 3.95 25.10 11.21
N LEU A 425 3.98 23.77 11.33
CA LEU A 425 2.84 22.89 11.07
C LEU A 425 1.95 22.82 12.32
N GLU A 426 0.66 23.12 12.18
CA GLU A 426 -0.32 23.10 13.30
C GLU A 426 -0.42 21.72 13.97
N SER A 427 -0.12 20.67 13.22
CA SER A 427 -0.16 19.27 13.64
C SER A 427 1.03 18.83 14.52
N ILE A 428 2.08 19.66 14.64
CA ILE A 428 3.33 19.32 15.35
C ILE A 428 3.49 20.16 16.61
N ASN A 429 3.97 19.54 17.68
CA ASN A 429 4.28 20.22 18.94
C ASN A 429 5.69 19.87 19.44
N GLU A 430 6.20 20.66 20.39
CA GLU A 430 7.56 20.49 20.94
C GLU A 430 7.79 19.11 21.57
N GLN A 431 6.75 18.48 22.14
CA GLN A 431 6.87 17.17 22.77
C GLN A 431 7.05 16.06 21.73
N MET A 432 6.37 16.19 20.59
CA MET A 432 6.52 15.28 19.45
C MET A 432 7.92 15.38 18.84
N LEU A 433 8.46 16.59 18.64
CA LEU A 433 9.82 16.78 18.14
C LEU A 433 10.88 16.16 19.05
N LYS A 434 10.75 16.36 20.37
CA LYS A 434 11.64 15.71 21.36
C LYS A 434 11.63 14.19 21.28
N SER A 435 10.52 13.59 20.87
CA SER A 435 10.46 12.13 20.69
C SER A 435 11.22 11.63 19.46
N TRP A 436 11.65 12.54 18.58
CA TRP A 436 12.35 12.23 17.33
C TRP A 436 13.83 12.62 17.34
N ASP A 437 14.31 13.38 18.33
CA ASP A 437 15.68 13.93 18.37
C ASP A 437 16.78 12.88 18.11
N ASP A 438 16.62 11.67 18.67
CA ASP A 438 17.58 10.58 18.49
C ASP A 438 17.51 9.91 17.10
N ALA A 439 16.36 10.01 16.44
CA ALA A 439 16.07 9.41 15.14
C ALA A 439 16.37 10.34 13.95
N ILE A 440 16.61 11.63 14.19
CA ILE A 440 16.80 12.65 13.14
C ILE A 440 18.30 12.89 12.87
N GLU A 441 18.65 13.08 11.60
CA GLU A 441 19.99 13.45 11.16
C GLU A 441 20.27 14.95 11.38
N ASP A 442 21.55 15.35 11.49
CA ASP A 442 21.94 16.75 11.46
C ASP A 442 21.72 17.39 10.07
N MET A 443 20.55 18.01 9.90
CA MET A 443 20.11 18.68 8.67
C MET A 443 20.69 20.09 8.49
N ARG A 444 21.58 20.55 9.39
CA ARG A 444 22.22 21.86 9.23
C ARG A 444 22.99 21.92 7.93
N ILE A 445 22.87 23.06 7.27
CA ILE A 445 23.45 23.31 5.96
C ILE A 445 24.92 23.71 6.11
N ASP A 446 25.80 23.10 5.33
CA ASP A 446 27.23 23.43 5.33
C ASP A 446 27.49 24.69 4.50
N LEU A 447 27.98 25.76 5.16
CA LEU A 447 28.27 27.05 4.54
C LEU A 447 29.31 26.95 3.41
N ASN A 448 30.23 25.99 3.49
CA ASN A 448 31.31 25.82 2.51
C ASN A 448 30.86 25.06 1.25
N SER A 449 29.72 24.36 1.29
CA SER A 449 29.17 23.64 0.13
C SER A 449 27.84 24.21 -0.40
N SER A 450 27.31 25.25 0.23
CA SER A 450 26.03 25.86 -0.16
C SER A 450 26.10 26.82 -1.34
N ASP A 451 25.04 26.84 -2.15
CA ASP A 451 24.82 27.80 -3.23
C ASP A 451 23.72 28.84 -2.88
N ILE A 452 23.51 29.81 -3.77
CA ILE A 452 22.55 30.89 -3.53
C ILE A 452 21.10 30.39 -3.47
N ASP A 453 20.77 29.34 -4.21
CA ASP A 453 19.41 28.83 -4.31
C ASP A 453 19.04 28.13 -3.00
N ILE A 454 19.91 27.24 -2.50
CA ILE A 454 19.77 26.58 -1.18
C ILE A 454 19.73 27.61 -0.05
N LEU A 455 20.61 28.62 -0.06
CA LEU A 455 20.62 29.63 0.99
C LEU A 455 19.30 30.42 1.04
N THR A 456 18.62 30.62 -0.09
CA THR A 456 17.36 31.39 -0.12
C THR A 456 16.12 30.60 0.29
N THR A 457 16.19 29.27 0.36
CA THR A 457 15.10 28.40 0.83
C THR A 457 15.14 28.17 2.34
N ILE A 458 16.20 28.62 3.03
CA ILE A 458 16.35 28.53 4.48
C ILE A 458 15.52 29.63 5.16
N LYS A 459 14.68 29.22 6.13
CA LYS A 459 13.88 30.14 6.93
C LYS A 459 14.78 31.19 7.61
N GLY A 460 14.48 32.46 7.35
CA GLY A 460 15.22 33.59 7.90
C GLY A 460 16.42 34.06 7.06
N VAL A 461 16.71 33.46 5.91
CA VAL A 461 17.74 33.89 4.96
C VAL A 461 17.11 34.41 3.66
N GLY A 462 17.11 35.73 3.46
CA GLY A 462 16.60 36.34 2.24
C GLY A 462 17.67 36.47 1.15
N LYS A 463 17.27 36.78 -0.09
CA LYS A 463 18.18 36.99 -1.25
C LYS A 463 19.34 37.96 -1.00
N LYS A 464 19.11 39.01 -0.20
CA LYS A 464 20.16 39.96 0.17
C LYS A 464 21.20 39.31 1.09
N LEU A 465 20.73 38.59 2.12
CA LEU A 465 21.60 37.95 3.09
C LEU A 465 22.37 36.76 2.50
N ALA A 466 21.72 35.96 1.65
CA ALA A 466 22.37 34.86 0.93
C ALA A 466 23.55 35.35 0.08
N LYS A 467 23.39 36.48 -0.62
CA LYS A 467 24.49 37.13 -1.36
C LYS A 467 25.62 37.57 -0.45
N GLN A 468 25.31 38.20 0.68
CA GLN A 468 26.31 38.66 1.64
C GLN A 468 27.10 37.48 2.24
N ILE A 469 26.46 36.35 2.50
CA ILE A 469 27.13 35.12 2.97
C ILE A 469 28.12 34.58 1.93
N LEU A 470 27.72 34.53 0.66
CA LEU A 470 28.61 34.06 -0.42
C LEU A 470 29.72 35.05 -0.76
N GLU A 471 29.45 36.35 -0.73
CA GLU A 471 30.46 37.40 -0.90
C GLU A 471 31.50 37.31 0.21
N TYR A 472 31.06 37.22 1.47
CA TYR A 472 31.95 37.06 2.61
C TYR A 472 32.80 35.79 2.50
N LYS A 473 32.20 34.66 2.11
CA LYS A 473 32.94 33.42 1.81
C LYS A 473 34.04 33.68 0.76
N ASN A 474 33.72 34.29 -0.38
CA ASN A 474 34.71 34.57 -1.40
C ASN A 474 35.87 35.44 -0.91
N ASP A 475 35.62 36.33 0.06
CA ASP A 475 36.64 37.20 0.66
C ASP A 475 37.55 36.47 1.65
N ILE A 476 37.02 35.54 2.45
CA ILE A 476 37.79 34.80 3.47
C ILE A 476 38.29 33.43 3.01
N GLY A 477 37.79 32.92 1.89
CA GLY A 477 37.94 31.53 1.46
C GLY A 477 36.85 30.64 2.07
N ASP A 478 37.23 29.67 2.89
CA ASP A 478 36.26 28.83 3.60
C ASP A 478 35.96 29.39 4.99
N PHE A 479 34.72 29.22 5.44
CA PHE A 479 34.40 29.35 6.85
C PHE A 479 35.19 28.28 7.60
N ASN A 480 35.88 28.67 8.66
CA ASN A 480 36.59 27.78 9.58
C ASN A 480 35.80 27.59 10.88
N HIS A 481 35.02 28.59 11.29
CA HIS A 481 34.15 28.54 12.46
C HIS A 481 32.85 29.30 12.22
N ILE A 482 31.74 28.78 12.75
CA ILE A 482 30.40 29.36 12.59
C ILE A 482 30.30 30.82 13.07
N ASN A 483 31.13 31.20 14.05
CA ASN A 483 31.20 32.56 14.60
C ASN A 483 31.56 33.63 13.56
N GLN A 484 32.19 33.26 12.45
CA GLN A 484 32.54 34.18 11.37
C GLN A 484 31.30 34.76 10.66
N LEU A 485 30.10 34.19 10.86
CA LEU A 485 28.85 34.80 10.42
C LEU A 485 28.59 36.17 11.08
N LYS A 486 29.15 36.44 12.27
CA LYS A 486 28.99 37.74 12.97
C LYS A 486 29.67 38.90 12.25
N ASP A 487 30.63 38.59 11.40
CA ASP A 487 31.42 39.59 10.69
C ASP A 487 30.71 40.06 9.40
N ILE A 488 29.58 39.43 9.04
CA ILE A 488 28.77 39.78 7.88
C ILE A 488 27.83 40.93 8.22
N ASP A 489 27.88 42.00 7.43
CA ASP A 489 27.03 43.18 7.62
C ASP A 489 25.53 42.81 7.51
N GLY A 490 24.79 43.07 8.59
CA GLY A 490 23.37 42.69 8.71
C GLY A 490 23.09 41.47 9.60
N ILE A 491 24.11 40.75 10.07
CA ILE A 491 23.96 39.67 11.06
C ILE A 491 24.28 40.19 12.46
N GLY A 492 23.28 40.78 13.13
CA GLY A 492 23.38 41.14 14.55
C GLY A 492 23.29 39.92 15.47
N LEU A 493 23.56 40.09 16.78
CA LEU A 493 23.57 39.00 17.78
C LEU A 493 22.31 38.10 17.72
N LYS A 494 21.12 38.70 17.71
CA LYS A 494 19.85 37.95 17.61
C LYS A 494 19.75 37.14 16.31
N LYS A 495 20.23 37.70 15.21
CA LYS A 495 20.21 37.02 13.90
C LYS A 495 21.25 35.93 13.84
N PHE A 496 22.41 36.13 14.46
CA PHE A 496 23.43 35.11 14.60
C PHE A 496 22.89 33.90 15.37
N ASP A 497 22.21 34.11 16.51
CA ASP A 497 21.66 33.00 17.31
C ASP A 497 20.69 32.15 16.48
N GLU A 498 19.78 32.80 15.72
CA GLU A 498 18.86 32.13 14.79
C GLU A 498 19.58 31.35 13.67
N LEU A 499 20.65 31.89 13.10
CA LEU A 499 21.36 31.27 11.96
C LEU A 499 22.34 30.20 12.41
N SER A 500 22.91 30.31 13.62
CA SER A 500 23.86 29.35 14.17
C SER A 500 23.25 27.96 14.40
N LEU A 501 21.92 27.89 14.58
CA LEU A 501 21.17 26.64 14.66
C LEU A 501 20.95 25.98 13.30
N ARG A 502 21.10 26.72 12.20
CA ARG A 502 20.74 26.29 10.84
C ARG A 502 21.94 25.88 9.99
N PHE A 503 23.13 26.30 10.40
CA PHE A 503 24.35 26.16 9.63
C PHE A 503 25.41 25.35 10.39
N LYS A 504 26.23 24.64 9.62
CA LYS A 504 27.48 24.02 10.05
C LYS A 504 28.63 24.45 9.14
N VAL A 505 29.85 24.18 9.59
CA VAL A 505 31.10 24.54 8.92
C VAL A 505 31.98 23.31 8.83
#